data_AF-A0A0E3BAP2-F1
#
_entry.id   AF-A0A0E3BAP2-F1
#
_cell.length_a   1.000
_cell.length_b   1.000
_cell.length_c   1.000
_cell.angle_alpha   90.00
_cell.angle_beta   90.00
_cell.angle_gamma   90.00
#
_symmetry.space_group_name_H-M   'P 1'
#
loop_
_entity.id
_entity.type
_entity.pdbx_description
1 polymer ?
#
loop_
_entity_poly.entity_id
_entity_poly.type
_entity_poly.pdbx_seq_one_letter_code
_entity_poly.pdbx_strand_id
1 'polypeptide(L)' 'MGPPKPEWHIVTICHGFVVEVNCNGGGYRRVYRDGRIEAVDANE' A
#
# COMPACT_ATOMS: atom_id res chain seq x y z
N MET A 1 20.30 -12.98 0.41
CA MET A 1 19.44 -11.91 0.97
C MET A 1 18.04 -12.15 0.44
N GLY A 2 17.04 -12.25 1.32
CA GLY A 2 15.63 -12.31 0.87
C GLY A 2 15.21 -10.99 0.21
N PRO A 3 14.07 -10.96 -0.50
CA PRO A 3 13.54 -9.70 -1.00
C PRO A 3 13.37 -8.70 0.16
N PRO A 4 13.59 -7.40 -0.08
CA PRO A 4 13.37 -6.39 0.94
C PRO A 4 11.93 -6.50 1.44
N LYS A 5 11.73 -6.40 2.76
CA LYS A 5 10.37 -6.37 3.32
C LYS A 5 9.62 -5.16 2.72
N PRO A 6 8.32 -5.31 2.42
CA PRO A 6 7.50 -4.20 1.96
C PRO A 6 7.53 -3.06 2.98
N GLU A 7 7.75 -1.84 2.50
CA GLU A 7 7.82 -0.64 3.32
C GLU A 7 6.71 0.31 2.89
N TRP A 8 5.58 0.24 3.61
CA TRP A 8 4.36 0.95 3.28
C TRP A 8 4.34 2.34 3.90
N HIS A 9 4.14 3.36 3.08
CA HIS A 9 4.02 4.75 3.51
C HIS A 9 2.70 5.37 3.05
N ILE A 10 2.03 6.09 3.95
CA ILE A 10 0.83 6.86 3.63
C ILE A 10 1.22 8.06 2.78
N VAL A 11 0.64 8.15 1.58
CA VAL A 11 0.84 9.28 0.65
C VAL A 11 -0.41 10.12 0.47
N THR A 12 -1.59 9.58 0.82
CA THR A 12 -2.87 10.30 0.71
C THR A 12 -3.85 9.82 1.77
N ILE A 13 -4.58 10.76 2.36
CA ILE A 13 -5.67 10.50 3.31
C ILE A 13 -6.98 10.93 2.65
N CYS A 14 -7.88 9.97 2.45
CA CYS A 14 -9.21 10.18 1.88
C CYS A 14 -10.30 9.98 2.93
N HIS A 15 -11.53 10.43 2.63
CA HIS A 15 -12.67 10.10 3.48
C HIS A 15 -13.02 8.61 3.35
N GLY A 16 -12.57 7.80 4.32
CA GLY A 16 -12.89 6.37 4.44
C GLY A 16 -11.73 5.40 4.17
N PHE A 17 -10.62 5.88 3.59
CA PHE A 17 -9.41 5.07 3.38
C PHE A 17 -8.15 5.95 3.33
N VAL A 18 -6.99 5.31 3.49
CA VAL A 18 -5.68 5.89 3.17
C VAL A 18 -5.07 5.16 1.98
N VAL A 19 -4.26 5.86 1.18
CA VAL A 19 -3.45 5.26 0.14
C VAL A 19 -2.03 5.10 0.67
N GLU A 20 -1.53 3.88 0.62
CA GLU A 20 -0.17 3.54 0.98
C GLU A 20 0.60 3.05 -0.24
N VAL A 21 1.86 3.46 -0.39
CA VAL A 21 2.77 3.00 -1.44
C VAL A 21 3.86 2.12 -0.83
N ASN A 22 4.28 1.07 -1.55
CA ASN A 22 5.41 0.24 -1.13
C ASN A 22 6.70 0.77 -1.76
N CYS A 23 7.54 1.41 -0.94
CA CYS A 23 8.77 2.05 -1.39
C CYS A 23 9.82 1.05 -1.92
N ASN A 24 9.76 -0.21 -1.47
CA ASN A 24 10.80 -1.21 -1.75
C ASN A 24 10.40 -2.30 -2.75
N GLY A 25 9.11 -2.39 -3.12
CA GLY A 25 8.61 -3.42 -4.02
C GLY A 25 7.68 -2.91 -5.12
N GLY A 26 7.39 -1.60 -5.15
CA GLY A 26 6.40 -1.05 -6.07
C GLY A 26 4.97 -1.42 -5.69
N GLY A 27 4.01 -0.82 -6.40
CA GLY A 27 2.58 -0.97 -6.13
C GLY A 27 2.05 -0.04 -5.04
N TYR A 28 0.73 -0.01 -4.92
CA TYR A 28 0.02 0.76 -3.91
C TYR A 28 -1.15 -0.03 -3.35
N ARG A 29 -1.60 0.33 -2.16
CA ARG A 29 -2.79 -0.27 -1.55
C ARG A 29 -3.69 0.80 -0.96
N ARG A 30 -4.98 0.51 -0.91
CA ARG A 30 -5.96 1.30 -0.16
C ARG A 30 -6.25 0.56 1.14
N VAL A 31 -6.13 1.25 2.26
CA VAL A 31 -6.45 0.72 3.58
C VAL A 31 -7.69 1.46 4.08
N TYR A 32 -8.80 0.75 4.17
CA TYR A 32 -10.07 1.28 4.65
C TYR A 32 -10.06 1.36 6.19
N ARG A 33 -10.94 2.20 6.76
CA ARG A 33 -11.04 2.37 8.22
C ARG A 33 -11.39 1.09 8.99
N ASP A 34 -12.02 0.13 8.34
CA ASP A 34 -12.35 -1.20 8.88
C ASP A 34 -11.17 -2.18 8.82
N GLY A 35 -10.01 -1.74 8.31
CA GLY A 35 -8.82 -2.56 8.13
C GLY A 35 -8.81 -3.38 6.85
N ARG A 36 -9.84 -3.28 5.99
CA ARG A 36 -9.86 -3.94 4.68
C ARG A 36 -8.75 -3.35 3.80
N ILE A 37 -8.05 -4.21 3.08
CA ILE A 37 -6.95 -3.82 2.19
C ILE A 37 -7.34 -4.20 0.76
N GLU A 38 -7.31 -3.21 -0.13
CA GLU A 38 -7.34 -3.43 -1.58
C GLU A 38 -5.94 -3.11 -2.14
N ALA A 39 -5.19 -4.14 -2.51
CA ALA A 39 -3.86 -4.00 -3.11
C ALA A 39 -3.98 -3.94 -4.63
N VAL A 40 -3.29 -2.97 -5.22
CA VAL A 40 -3.05 -2.91 -6.67
C VAL A 40 -1.55 -3.04 -6.85
N ASP A 41 -1.10 -4.27 -7.11
CA ASP A 41 0.27 -4.51 -7.54
C ASP A 41 0.38 -3.97 -8.98
N ALA A 42 1.40 -3.15 -9.23
CA ALA A 42 1.63 -2.58 -10.55
C ALA A 42 2.53 -3.46 -11.43
N ASN A 43 2.80 -4.71 -11.00
CA ASN A 43 3.57 -5.68 -11.78
C ASN A 43 2.64 -6.79 -12.30
N GLU A 44 2.10 -6.61 -13.51
CA GLU A 44 2.02 -7.70 -14.48
C GLU A 44 3.37 -7.84 -15.20
#